data_AF-A0A3M1XFF8-F1
#
_entry.id   AF-A0A3M1XFF8-F1
#
_cell.length_a   1.000
_cell.length_b   1.000
_cell.length_c   1.000
_cell.angle_alpha   90.00
_cell.angle_beta   90.00
_cell.angle_gamma   90.00
#
_symmetry.space_group_name_H-M   'P 1'
#
loop_
_entity.id
_entity.type
_entity.pdbx_description
1 polymer ?
#
loop_
_entity_poly.entity_id
_entity_poly.type
_entity_poly.pdbx_seq_one_letter_code
_entity_poly.pdbx_strand_id
1 'polypeptide(L)'
;MHTESNDEFDGGDFDGHDDADDFGLDAAWLASELTDELVRYWGDRWRIEEENKAICVNLSLKTALSKLPGKWLDAACQANRLILRGEQYGSRRAKVTALVARLTSENELRRCVAELPPRARSALRRVINNGGWMRLADLTRDFGSMDGDGWFWDEQPPTSCLGELRRRALLFIGRTSRVKDGKPGKRMFKVAVVPKDIRALLMHVLSEMPTDAEEEATLARHGATLADALNDAMAAARDYYDALGLHLPLTQSDVEDFLCHVSQRGFDPVMAWLGLAIVLVFIETHLHEIQSLDDLCDYHISELASSFIDMSYMHRWRLDERRNLIHLVCVLYDRLYERGRVLRETRDEVRSACARLLSGKRKLNLIRRPPPLGGELIFMRVNPHTGKEERYTFNHQRLLMVWAGAFDHDWRAMLSVCDTVPSGAQKKALIHELTALEPDICDLLLSQADEEDFYRAILWFYEDRLLELSVW
;
A
#
# COMPACT_ATOMS: atom_id res chain seq x y z
N MET A 1 42.59 -5.72 49.73
CA MET A 1 42.26 -6.45 50.98
C MET A 1 40.93 -7.12 50.73
N HIS A 2 40.95 -8.44 50.65
CA HIS A 2 39.78 -9.33 50.62
C HIS A 2 39.04 -9.34 51.97
N THR A 3 37.73 -9.63 51.91
CA THR A 3 36.95 -10.67 52.64
C THR A 3 35.46 -10.36 52.31
N GLU A 4 34.70 -11.13 51.51
CA GLU A 4 34.15 -12.50 51.69
C GLU A 4 33.37 -12.73 52.99
N SER A 5 32.05 -13.04 52.87
CA SER A 5 31.35 -14.25 53.34
C SER A 5 29.82 -14.01 53.27
N ASN A 6 29.01 -14.62 52.39
CA ASN A 6 28.53 -16.02 52.23
C ASN A 6 27.46 -16.50 53.23
N ASP A 7 26.52 -17.26 52.62
CA ASP A 7 25.64 -18.32 53.15
C ASP A 7 24.23 -17.91 53.63
N GLU A 8 23.19 -18.17 52.83
CA GLU A 8 22.50 -19.47 52.56
C GLU A 8 21.44 -19.79 53.64
N PHE A 9 20.17 -19.84 53.22
CA PHE A 9 19.32 -20.97 53.59
C PHE A 9 18.24 -21.23 52.53
N ASP A 10 18.16 -22.51 52.24
CA ASP A 10 17.50 -23.27 51.21
C ASP A 10 16.05 -23.68 51.58
N GLY A 11 15.28 -24.10 50.59
CA GLY A 11 14.23 -25.13 50.77
C GLY A 11 12.77 -24.66 50.76
N GLY A 12 12.09 -24.89 49.65
CA GLY A 12 10.63 -24.79 49.58
C GLY A 12 10.03 -25.15 48.21
N ASP A 13 10.26 -26.38 47.75
CA ASP A 13 9.55 -27.00 46.62
C ASP A 13 8.03 -27.01 46.83
N PHE A 14 7.29 -26.60 45.81
CA PHE A 14 5.93 -27.08 45.57
C PHE A 14 5.69 -27.19 44.06
N ASP A 15 5.80 -28.42 43.56
CA ASP A 15 5.37 -28.84 42.23
C ASP A 15 3.86 -28.66 42.05
N GLY A 16 3.43 -28.28 40.85
CA GLY A 16 2.00 -28.26 40.51
C GLY A 16 1.65 -27.64 39.16
N HIS A 17 2.14 -28.27 38.09
CA HIS A 17 1.56 -28.43 36.74
C HIS A 17 0.72 -27.32 36.08
N ASP A 18 1.16 -27.03 34.84
CA ASP A 18 0.38 -26.91 33.60
C ASP A 18 -0.80 -25.94 33.56
N ASP A 19 -0.57 -24.81 32.88
CA ASP A 19 -1.36 -24.38 31.73
C ASP A 19 -0.64 -23.18 31.09
N ALA A 20 0.49 -23.45 30.44
CA ALA A 20 1.21 -22.48 29.63
C ALA A 20 1.51 -23.09 28.26
N ASP A 21 0.45 -23.50 27.56
CA ASP A 21 0.48 -23.83 26.14
C ASP A 21 -0.93 -23.65 25.57
N ASP A 22 -1.29 -22.43 25.14
CA ASP A 22 -2.11 -22.24 23.94
C ASP A 22 -2.03 -20.81 23.36
N PHE A 23 -0.81 -20.34 23.07
CA PHE A 23 -0.60 -19.27 22.09
C PHE A 23 0.38 -19.75 21.01
N GLY A 24 0.14 -20.97 20.53
CA GLY A 24 0.87 -21.57 19.44
C GLY A 24 0.01 -21.59 18.19
N LEU A 25 -0.05 -20.47 17.46
CA LEU A 25 -0.36 -20.32 16.02
C LEU A 25 -0.74 -18.85 15.74
N ASP A 26 0.25 -17.96 15.52
CA ASP A 26 0.14 -16.74 14.66
C ASP A 26 1.35 -15.79 14.72
N ALA A 27 2.25 -15.92 15.70
CA ALA A 27 3.41 -15.03 15.82
C ALA A 27 4.45 -15.19 14.68
N ALA A 28 4.51 -16.36 14.04
CA ALA A 28 5.48 -16.66 12.98
C ALA A 28 5.08 -16.06 11.61
N TRP A 29 3.78 -15.94 11.35
CA TRP A 29 3.25 -15.37 10.10
C TRP A 29 3.42 -13.85 10.09
N LEU A 30 3.00 -13.16 11.16
CA LEU A 30 3.24 -11.74 11.40
C LEU A 30 4.72 -11.34 11.33
N ALA A 31 5.62 -12.18 11.87
CA ALA A 31 7.06 -11.94 11.80
C ALA A 31 7.62 -12.05 10.37
N SER A 32 7.08 -12.93 9.53
CA SER A 32 7.51 -13.11 8.13
C SER A 32 7.04 -11.98 7.20
N GLU A 33 5.81 -11.50 7.39
CA GLU A 33 5.20 -10.43 6.59
C GLU A 33 5.86 -9.07 6.86
N LEU A 34 6.16 -8.77 8.13
CA LEU A 34 6.94 -7.61 8.55
C LEU A 34 8.37 -7.63 8.00
N THR A 35 8.99 -8.81 7.85
CA THR A 35 10.32 -8.93 7.25
C THR A 35 10.32 -8.70 5.74
N ASP A 36 9.33 -9.22 5.00
CA ASP A 36 9.27 -9.09 3.54
C ASP A 36 9.07 -7.64 3.09
N GLU A 37 8.32 -6.88 3.87
CA GLU A 37 8.03 -5.49 3.57
C GLU A 37 9.19 -4.54 3.90
N LEU A 38 9.90 -4.80 5.00
CA LEU A 38 11.18 -4.15 5.30
C LEU A 38 12.22 -4.49 4.23
N VAL A 39 12.30 -5.74 3.80
CA VAL A 39 13.17 -6.19 2.70
C VAL A 39 12.85 -5.43 1.41
N ARG A 40 11.57 -5.24 1.06
CA ARG A 40 11.15 -4.43 -0.10
C ARG A 40 11.54 -2.95 0.03
N TYR A 41 11.29 -2.33 1.19
CA TYR A 41 11.64 -0.92 1.43
C TYR A 41 13.14 -0.64 1.35
N TRP A 42 13.96 -1.45 2.05
CA TRP A 42 15.41 -1.34 2.00
C TRP A 42 15.95 -1.69 0.61
N GLY A 43 15.32 -2.67 -0.06
CA GLY A 43 15.63 -3.03 -1.43
C GLY A 43 15.43 -1.88 -2.43
N ASP A 44 14.27 -1.23 -2.42
CA ASP A 44 14.01 -0.09 -3.30
C ASP A 44 15.00 1.06 -3.08
N ARG A 45 15.32 1.34 -1.81
CA ARG A 45 16.31 2.36 -1.47
C ARG A 45 17.69 2.02 -2.02
N TRP A 46 18.17 0.80 -1.82
CA TRP A 46 19.46 0.35 -2.35
C TRP A 46 19.48 0.35 -3.88
N ARG A 47 18.37 -0.04 -4.54
CA ARG A 47 18.22 0.06 -6.00
C ARG A 47 18.39 1.50 -6.48
N ILE A 48 17.68 2.44 -5.84
CA ILE A 48 17.74 3.87 -6.20
C ILE A 48 19.15 4.44 -5.99
N GLU A 49 19.81 4.06 -4.90
CA GLU A 49 21.20 4.45 -4.62
C GLU A 49 22.16 3.93 -5.70
N GLU A 50 22.02 2.67 -6.11
CA GLU A 50 22.80 2.07 -7.20
C GLU A 50 22.56 2.77 -8.54
N GLU A 51 21.29 3.01 -8.89
CA GLU A 51 20.89 3.71 -10.12
C GLU A 51 21.32 5.18 -10.15
N ASN A 52 21.64 5.78 -9.00
CA ASN A 52 22.14 7.14 -8.91
C ASN A 52 23.65 7.25 -9.10
N LYS A 53 24.39 6.12 -9.15
CA LYS A 53 25.82 6.13 -9.39
C LYS A 53 26.16 6.60 -10.80
N ALA A 54 27.36 7.17 -10.95
CA ALA A 54 27.83 7.67 -12.23
C ALA A 54 28.07 6.53 -13.23
N ILE A 55 27.58 6.68 -14.45
CA ILE A 55 27.77 5.74 -15.56
C ILE A 55 28.34 6.45 -16.79
N CYS A 56 29.29 5.79 -17.46
CA CYS A 56 29.84 6.24 -18.73
C CYS A 56 28.96 5.72 -19.87
N VAL A 57 28.65 6.57 -20.85
CA VAL A 57 27.89 6.17 -22.04
C VAL A 57 28.61 5.09 -22.84
N ASN A 58 29.95 5.01 -22.80
CA ASN A 58 30.74 3.98 -23.49
C ASN A 58 31.27 2.90 -22.54
N LEU A 59 30.45 2.52 -21.56
CA LEU A 59 30.78 1.48 -20.59
C LEU A 59 31.07 0.13 -21.27
N SER A 60 32.16 -0.54 -20.88
CA SER A 60 32.44 -1.92 -21.30
C SER A 60 31.63 -2.91 -20.46
N LEU A 61 31.28 -4.06 -21.05
CA LEU A 61 30.48 -5.09 -20.40
C LEU A 61 31.16 -5.60 -19.13
N LYS A 62 32.47 -5.85 -19.20
CA LYS A 62 33.27 -6.29 -18.05
C LYS A 62 33.23 -5.28 -16.90
N THR A 63 33.37 -3.98 -17.20
CA THR A 63 33.31 -2.92 -16.18
C THR A 63 31.91 -2.76 -15.61
N ALA A 64 30.87 -2.89 -16.44
CA ALA A 64 29.48 -2.86 -15.99
C ALA A 64 29.20 -3.98 -14.99
N LEU A 65 29.50 -5.23 -15.37
CA LEU A 65 29.28 -6.42 -14.55
C LEU A 65 30.10 -6.42 -13.25
N SER A 66 31.36 -5.95 -13.29
CA SER A 66 32.21 -5.89 -12.09
C SER A 66 31.65 -4.95 -11.01
N LYS A 67 30.84 -3.96 -11.41
CA LYS A 67 30.23 -2.99 -10.52
C LYS A 67 28.82 -3.38 -10.05
N LEU A 68 28.24 -4.46 -10.59
CA LEU A 68 26.91 -4.91 -10.17
C LEU A 68 26.91 -5.37 -8.70
N PRO A 69 25.83 -5.06 -7.97
CA PRO A 69 25.52 -5.71 -6.70
C PRO A 69 25.56 -7.24 -6.85
N GLY A 70 25.97 -7.95 -5.79
CA GLY A 70 26.11 -9.42 -5.84
C GLY A 70 24.80 -10.09 -6.24
N LYS A 71 23.70 -9.66 -5.61
CA LYS A 71 22.33 -10.12 -5.87
C LYS A 71 21.93 -9.97 -7.35
N TRP A 72 22.26 -8.85 -7.99
CA TRP A 72 21.96 -8.61 -9.41
C TRP A 72 22.87 -9.40 -10.35
N LEU A 73 24.14 -9.55 -9.98
CA LEU A 73 25.08 -10.37 -10.74
C LEU A 73 24.65 -11.84 -10.74
N ASP A 74 24.09 -12.30 -9.63
CA ASP A 74 23.65 -13.69 -9.46
C ASP A 74 22.38 -13.94 -10.25
N ALA A 75 21.42 -13.02 -10.20
CA ALA A 75 20.27 -13.00 -11.09
C ALA A 75 20.67 -13.01 -12.57
N ALA A 76 21.72 -12.26 -12.95
CA ALA A 76 22.21 -12.26 -14.32
C ALA A 76 22.85 -13.59 -14.74
N CYS A 77 23.57 -14.25 -13.83
CA CYS A 77 24.07 -15.61 -14.06
C CYS A 77 22.93 -16.60 -14.24
N GLN A 78 21.89 -16.54 -13.39
CA GLN A 78 20.70 -17.38 -13.49
C GLN A 78 19.97 -17.17 -14.82
N ALA A 79 19.68 -15.91 -15.18
CA ALA A 79 18.98 -15.56 -16.41
C ALA A 79 19.74 -15.97 -17.69
N ASN A 80 21.07 -16.06 -17.63
CA ASN A 80 21.93 -16.54 -18.72
C ASN A 80 22.27 -18.04 -18.62
N ARG A 81 21.59 -18.79 -17.74
CA ARG A 81 21.75 -20.24 -17.51
C ARG A 81 23.21 -20.66 -17.27
N LEU A 82 23.94 -19.85 -16.50
CA LEU A 82 25.30 -20.17 -16.11
C LEU A 82 25.29 -21.07 -14.87
N ILE A 83 25.52 -22.36 -15.08
CA ILE A 83 25.73 -23.32 -13.99
C ILE A 83 27.20 -23.25 -13.57
N LEU A 84 27.49 -22.55 -12.49
CA LEU A 84 28.82 -22.55 -11.87
C LEU A 84 28.84 -23.68 -10.83
N ARG A 85 29.39 -24.84 -11.17
CA ARG A 85 29.46 -26.01 -10.25
C ARG A 85 30.51 -25.79 -9.15
N GLY A 86 30.16 -26.09 -7.90
CA GLY A 86 31.06 -26.13 -6.73
C GLY A 86 30.60 -25.25 -5.56
N GLU A 87 30.92 -25.68 -4.33
CA GLU A 87 30.40 -25.18 -3.05
C GLU A 87 30.51 -23.63 -2.91
N GLN A 88 29.36 -22.96 -2.85
CA GLN A 88 29.17 -21.52 -2.68
C GLN A 88 29.74 -20.62 -3.81
N TYR A 89 28.95 -20.45 -4.86
CA TYR A 89 28.98 -19.31 -5.79
C TYR A 89 30.39 -18.90 -6.28
N GLY A 90 30.83 -19.43 -7.43
CA GLY A 90 32.12 -19.06 -8.05
C GLY A 90 32.41 -17.55 -7.94
N SER A 91 33.64 -17.20 -7.58
CA SER A 91 34.05 -15.82 -7.26
C SER A 91 33.46 -14.78 -8.21
N ARG A 92 33.20 -13.54 -7.75
CA ARG A 92 32.70 -12.44 -8.61
C ARG A 92 33.47 -12.34 -9.93
N ARG A 93 34.80 -12.54 -9.88
CA ARG A 93 35.66 -12.56 -11.08
C ARG A 93 35.29 -13.68 -12.06
N ALA A 94 35.01 -14.88 -11.58
CA ALA A 94 34.54 -16.00 -12.39
C ALA A 94 33.15 -15.72 -13.00
N LYS A 95 32.18 -15.25 -12.20
CA LYS A 95 30.84 -14.85 -12.66
C LYS A 95 30.90 -13.82 -13.78
N VAL A 96 31.65 -12.73 -13.57
CA VAL A 96 31.86 -11.68 -14.58
C VAL A 96 32.50 -12.25 -15.83
N THR A 97 33.53 -13.08 -15.70
CA THR A 97 34.23 -13.66 -16.87
C THR A 97 33.30 -14.55 -17.69
N ALA A 98 32.50 -15.39 -17.02
CA ALA A 98 31.54 -16.27 -17.68
C ALA A 98 30.42 -15.48 -18.38
N LEU A 99 29.87 -14.45 -17.73
CA LEU A 99 28.86 -13.57 -18.34
C LEU A 99 29.40 -12.80 -19.54
N VAL A 100 30.63 -12.27 -19.46
CA VAL A 100 31.27 -11.62 -20.61
C VAL A 100 31.38 -12.60 -21.76
N ALA A 101 31.99 -13.78 -21.53
CA ALA A 101 32.16 -14.79 -22.58
C ALA A 101 30.83 -15.22 -23.22
N ARG A 102 29.78 -15.36 -22.42
CA ARG A 102 28.42 -15.71 -22.87
C ARG A 102 27.80 -14.60 -23.72
N LEU A 103 27.80 -13.36 -23.24
CA LEU A 103 27.15 -12.23 -23.92
C LEU A 103 27.94 -11.68 -25.11
N THR A 104 29.23 -12.00 -25.24
CA THR A 104 30.02 -11.71 -26.45
C THR A 104 29.99 -12.82 -27.50
N SER A 105 29.39 -13.97 -27.19
CA SER A 105 29.16 -15.04 -28.16
C SER A 105 27.86 -14.78 -28.91
N GLU A 106 27.91 -14.69 -30.23
CA GLU A 106 26.76 -14.36 -31.06
C GLU A 106 25.58 -15.33 -30.86
N ASN A 107 25.84 -16.63 -30.87
CA ASN A 107 24.79 -17.65 -30.71
C ASN A 107 24.11 -17.56 -29.34
N GLU A 108 24.89 -17.29 -28.30
CA GLU A 108 24.40 -17.21 -26.92
C GLU A 108 23.65 -15.90 -26.67
N LEU A 109 24.13 -14.81 -27.26
CA LEU A 109 23.44 -13.52 -27.26
C LEU A 109 22.13 -13.62 -28.04
N ARG A 110 22.13 -14.27 -29.21
CA ARG A 110 20.92 -14.54 -30.01
C ARG A 110 19.88 -15.30 -29.19
N ARG A 111 20.29 -16.36 -28.48
CA ARG A 111 19.40 -17.10 -27.56
C ARG A 111 18.88 -16.20 -26.44
N CYS A 112 19.76 -15.42 -25.81
CA CYS A 112 19.40 -14.52 -24.72
C CYS A 112 18.35 -13.47 -25.16
N VAL A 113 18.48 -12.93 -26.38
CA VAL A 113 17.55 -11.95 -26.97
C VAL A 113 16.25 -12.60 -27.44
N ALA A 114 16.30 -13.83 -28.00
CA ALA A 114 15.12 -14.55 -28.44
C ALA A 114 14.17 -14.91 -27.28
N GLU A 115 14.72 -15.12 -26.09
CA GLU A 115 13.96 -15.39 -24.86
C GLU A 115 13.42 -14.12 -24.18
N LEU A 116 13.76 -12.93 -24.66
CA LEU A 116 13.17 -11.69 -24.14
C LEU A 116 11.69 -11.61 -24.51
N PRO A 117 10.83 -11.09 -23.60
CA PRO A 117 9.50 -10.65 -23.95
C PRO A 117 9.54 -9.66 -25.12
N PRO A 118 8.54 -9.67 -26.03
CA PRO A 118 8.46 -8.77 -27.18
C PRO A 118 8.73 -7.31 -26.81
N ARG A 119 8.01 -6.80 -25.80
CA ARG A 119 8.14 -5.42 -25.34
C ARG A 119 9.55 -5.06 -24.86
N ALA A 120 10.25 -5.99 -24.21
CA ALA A 120 11.64 -5.80 -23.78
C ALA A 120 12.61 -5.81 -24.97
N ARG A 121 12.35 -6.65 -25.98
CA ARG A 121 13.11 -6.69 -27.23
C ARG A 121 12.96 -5.38 -28.02
N SER A 122 11.74 -4.83 -28.12
CA SER A 122 11.49 -3.52 -28.73
C SER A 122 12.20 -2.40 -27.97
N ALA A 123 12.20 -2.46 -26.63
CA ALA A 123 12.95 -1.51 -25.80
C ALA A 123 14.46 -1.58 -26.08
N LEU A 124 15.03 -2.78 -26.13
CA LEU A 124 16.45 -2.99 -26.46
C LEU A 124 16.78 -2.47 -27.85
N ARG A 125 15.95 -2.77 -28.86
CA ARG A 125 16.09 -2.28 -30.24
C ARG A 125 16.08 -0.76 -30.28
N ARG A 126 15.18 -0.11 -29.55
CA ARG A 126 15.12 1.35 -29.47
C ARG A 126 16.39 1.95 -28.87
N VAL A 127 16.95 1.37 -27.81
CA VAL A 127 18.21 1.85 -27.22
C VAL A 127 19.38 1.68 -28.18
N ILE A 128 19.48 0.53 -28.86
CA ILE A 128 20.52 0.26 -29.86
C ILE A 128 20.44 1.25 -31.02
N ASN A 129 19.24 1.50 -31.56
CA ASN A 129 19.00 2.46 -32.65
C ASN A 129 19.37 3.90 -32.26
N ASN A 130 19.35 4.23 -30.95
CA ASN A 130 19.79 5.51 -30.41
C ASN A 130 21.30 5.53 -30.04
N GLY A 131 22.11 4.66 -30.63
CA GLY A 131 23.56 4.59 -30.39
C GLY A 131 23.95 3.84 -29.12
N GLY A 132 23.03 3.05 -28.56
CA GLY A 132 23.27 2.18 -27.41
C GLY A 132 23.12 2.86 -26.05
N TRP A 133 22.49 4.03 -25.98
CA TRP A 133 22.09 4.68 -24.73
C TRP A 133 20.92 5.64 -24.94
N MET A 134 20.12 5.85 -23.89
CA MET A 134 19.00 6.80 -23.90
C MET A 134 18.79 7.41 -22.52
N ARG A 135 18.07 8.53 -22.44
CA ARG A 135 17.57 9.04 -21.16
C ARG A 135 16.56 8.05 -20.60
N LEU A 136 16.67 7.79 -19.30
CA LEU A 136 15.76 6.84 -18.66
C LEU A 136 14.31 7.30 -18.76
N ALA A 137 14.04 8.60 -18.59
CA ALA A 137 12.69 9.17 -18.67
C ALA A 137 12.00 8.91 -20.02
N ASP A 138 12.77 8.93 -21.12
CA ASP A 138 12.22 8.65 -22.45
C ASP A 138 11.86 7.17 -22.58
N LEU A 139 12.71 6.27 -22.07
CA LEU A 139 12.43 4.83 -22.06
C LEU A 139 11.26 4.46 -21.16
N THR A 140 11.16 5.04 -19.97
CA THR A 140 10.07 4.73 -19.03
C THR A 140 8.73 5.23 -19.54
N ARG A 141 8.70 6.34 -20.29
CA ARG A 141 7.48 6.82 -20.95
C ARG A 141 6.95 5.79 -21.96
N ASP A 142 7.86 5.16 -22.70
CA ASP A 142 7.48 4.33 -23.84
C ASP A 142 7.32 2.84 -23.46
N PHE A 143 8.03 2.37 -22.42
CA PHE A 143 8.07 0.95 -22.03
C PHE A 143 7.65 0.66 -20.59
N GLY A 144 7.22 1.68 -19.83
CA GLY A 144 6.75 1.54 -18.46
C GLY A 144 7.83 1.80 -17.40
N SER A 145 7.39 1.98 -16.15
CA SER A 145 8.27 2.16 -15.00
C SER A 145 8.93 0.85 -14.57
N MET A 146 9.97 0.95 -13.75
CA MET A 146 10.63 -0.17 -13.06
C MET A 146 10.30 -0.17 -11.55
N ASP A 147 9.22 0.50 -11.16
CA ASP A 147 8.76 0.49 -9.77
C ASP A 147 8.22 -0.92 -9.45
N GLY A 148 8.60 -1.45 -8.29
CA GLY A 148 8.28 -2.83 -7.90
C GLY A 148 9.36 -3.87 -8.24
N ASP A 149 10.38 -3.56 -9.05
CA ASP A 149 11.45 -4.51 -9.41
C ASP A 149 12.39 -4.88 -8.24
N GLY A 150 12.36 -4.13 -7.13
CA GLY A 150 13.12 -4.44 -5.91
C GLY A 150 14.64 -4.52 -6.07
N TRP A 151 15.31 -5.11 -5.07
CA TRP A 151 16.78 -5.28 -5.01
C TRP A 151 17.26 -6.72 -5.09
N PHE A 152 16.50 -7.66 -4.54
CA PHE A 152 16.92 -9.04 -4.34
C PHE A 152 16.62 -9.90 -5.57
N TRP A 153 17.18 -9.53 -6.73
CA TRP A 153 16.83 -10.14 -8.03
C TRP A 153 17.15 -11.62 -8.18
N ASP A 154 18.02 -12.17 -7.33
CA ASP A 154 18.37 -13.58 -7.25
C ASP A 154 17.25 -14.43 -6.63
N GLU A 155 16.38 -13.80 -5.84
CA GLU A 155 15.23 -14.42 -5.15
C GLU A 155 13.91 -13.93 -5.77
N GLN A 156 13.81 -12.63 -6.03
CA GLN A 156 12.65 -11.93 -6.60
C GLN A 156 13.09 -11.21 -7.89
N PRO A 157 13.11 -11.91 -9.04
CA PRO A 157 13.50 -11.33 -10.32
C PRO A 157 12.60 -10.14 -10.70
N PRO A 158 13.16 -9.08 -11.31
CA PRO A 158 12.37 -7.96 -11.79
C PRO A 158 11.38 -8.42 -12.86
N THR A 159 10.17 -7.87 -12.83
CA THR A 159 9.07 -8.21 -13.74
C THR A 159 8.84 -7.12 -14.78
N SER A 160 9.37 -5.91 -14.56
CA SER A 160 9.23 -4.82 -15.51
C SER A 160 9.99 -5.08 -16.81
N CYS A 161 9.52 -4.45 -17.89
CA CYS A 161 10.12 -4.54 -19.22
C CYS A 161 11.63 -4.18 -19.21
N LEU A 162 11.98 -3.07 -18.55
CA LEU A 162 13.37 -2.62 -18.44
C LEU A 162 14.16 -3.42 -17.40
N GLY A 163 13.48 -3.91 -16.36
CA GLY A 163 14.01 -4.81 -15.34
C GLY A 163 14.53 -6.12 -15.93
N GLU A 164 13.78 -6.74 -16.86
CA GLU A 164 14.20 -7.99 -17.52
C GLU A 164 15.47 -7.80 -18.37
N LEU A 165 15.60 -6.65 -19.05
CA LEU A 165 16.82 -6.30 -19.77
C LEU A 165 18.02 -6.14 -18.84
N ARG A 166 17.81 -5.56 -17.66
CA ARG A 166 18.85 -5.39 -16.65
C ARG A 166 19.23 -6.71 -16.01
N ARG A 167 18.24 -7.55 -15.70
CA ARG A 167 18.44 -8.91 -15.17
C ARG A 167 19.34 -9.71 -16.10
N ARG A 168 19.12 -9.64 -17.42
CA ARG A 168 19.97 -10.32 -18.42
C ARG A 168 21.31 -9.64 -18.68
N ALA A 169 21.64 -8.56 -17.97
CA ALA A 169 22.84 -7.74 -18.15
C ALA A 169 23.01 -7.14 -19.56
N LEU A 170 21.89 -6.85 -20.22
CA LEU A 170 21.85 -6.19 -21.54
C LEU A 170 21.74 -4.67 -21.41
N LEU A 171 21.16 -4.19 -20.31
CA LEU A 171 20.92 -2.77 -20.04
C LEU A 171 21.39 -2.40 -18.63
N PHE A 172 22.05 -1.24 -18.49
CA PHE A 172 22.54 -0.72 -17.22
C PHE A 172 22.05 0.70 -17.00
N ILE A 173 21.76 1.06 -15.75
CA ILE A 173 21.22 2.37 -15.41
C ILE A 173 22.17 3.10 -14.47
N GLY A 174 22.35 4.39 -14.73
CA GLY A 174 23.13 5.27 -13.87
C GLY A 174 22.91 6.73 -14.24
N ARG A 175 23.70 7.63 -13.65
CA ARG A 175 23.69 9.06 -13.97
C ARG A 175 24.87 9.43 -14.85
N THR A 176 24.62 10.28 -15.83
CA THR A 176 25.70 10.85 -16.66
C THR A 176 25.50 12.35 -16.81
N SER A 177 26.59 13.10 -17.00
CA SER A 177 26.54 14.52 -17.32
C SER A 177 26.54 14.70 -18.84
N ARG A 178 25.88 15.76 -19.32
CA ARG A 178 25.98 16.14 -20.73
C ARG A 178 27.41 16.57 -20.99
N VAL A 179 28.13 15.87 -21.86
CA VAL A 179 29.41 16.38 -22.36
C VAL A 179 29.08 17.46 -23.39
N LYS A 180 29.38 18.72 -23.04
CA LYS A 180 29.33 19.84 -23.98
C LYS A 180 30.77 20.35 -24.11
N ASP A 181 31.31 20.37 -25.31
CA ASP A 181 32.67 20.87 -25.60
C ASP A 181 33.77 20.20 -24.77
N GLY A 182 33.71 18.86 -24.63
CA GLY A 182 34.70 18.08 -23.88
C GLY A 182 34.70 18.28 -22.35
N LYS A 183 33.79 19.10 -21.81
CA LYS A 183 33.64 19.32 -20.36
C LYS A 183 32.37 18.65 -19.83
N PRO A 184 32.43 17.99 -18.66
CA PRO A 184 31.24 17.45 -18.02
C PRO A 184 30.31 18.58 -17.61
N GLY A 185 29.10 18.62 -18.18
CA GLY A 185 28.09 19.60 -17.87
C GLY A 185 27.60 19.52 -16.41
N LYS A 186 27.16 20.64 -15.84
CA LYS A 186 26.77 20.75 -14.42
C LYS A 186 25.57 19.89 -14.00
N ARG A 187 24.71 19.43 -14.93
CA ARG A 187 23.47 18.70 -14.60
C ARG A 187 23.59 17.23 -14.99
N MET A 188 23.56 16.35 -13.99
CA MET A 188 23.49 14.90 -14.18
C MET A 188 22.05 14.45 -14.43
N PHE A 189 21.84 13.53 -15.36
CA PHE A 189 20.55 12.92 -15.65
C PHE A 189 20.68 11.39 -15.70
N LYS A 190 19.59 10.67 -15.37
CA LYS A 190 19.54 9.21 -15.43
C LYS A 190 19.52 8.75 -16.90
N VAL A 191 20.35 7.77 -17.21
CA VAL A 191 20.47 7.15 -18.54
C VAL A 191 20.44 5.63 -18.41
N ALA A 192 19.90 4.99 -19.43
CA ALA A 192 20.08 3.57 -19.65
C ALA A 192 21.12 3.36 -20.76
N VAL A 193 22.03 2.41 -20.57
CA VAL A 193 23.20 2.19 -21.41
C VAL A 193 23.33 0.70 -21.71
N VAL A 194 23.46 0.36 -22.98
CA VAL A 194 23.90 -0.96 -23.43
C VAL A 194 25.43 -0.96 -23.52
N PRO A 195 26.16 -1.93 -22.95
CA PRO A 195 27.61 -1.93 -23.00
C PRO A 195 28.16 -1.93 -24.43
N LYS A 196 29.19 -1.12 -24.68
CA LYS A 196 29.70 -0.88 -26.04
C LYS A 196 30.15 -2.15 -26.76
N ASP A 197 30.68 -3.12 -26.00
CA ASP A 197 31.30 -4.33 -26.53
C ASP A 197 30.28 -5.26 -27.20
N ILE A 198 28.99 -5.16 -26.84
CA ILE A 198 27.92 -6.02 -27.37
C ILE A 198 26.98 -5.28 -28.33
N ARG A 199 27.13 -3.96 -28.53
CA ARG A 199 26.19 -3.16 -29.35
C ARG A 199 26.11 -3.62 -30.80
N ALA A 200 27.26 -3.85 -31.43
CA ALA A 200 27.31 -4.27 -32.83
C ALA A 200 26.69 -5.66 -33.02
N LEU A 201 27.00 -6.60 -32.12
CA LEU A 201 26.41 -7.94 -32.11
C LEU A 201 24.89 -7.88 -31.87
N LEU A 202 24.43 -7.08 -30.90
CA LEU A 202 23.01 -6.88 -30.64
C LEU A 202 22.27 -6.29 -31.84
N MET A 203 22.87 -5.32 -32.53
CA MET A 203 22.29 -4.72 -33.73
C MET A 203 22.08 -5.78 -34.83
N HIS A 204 23.07 -6.65 -35.03
CA HIS A 204 22.95 -7.76 -35.98
C HIS A 204 21.88 -8.76 -35.57
N VAL A 205 21.93 -9.27 -34.33
CA VAL A 205 20.96 -10.23 -33.79
C VAL A 205 19.53 -9.68 -33.84
N LEU A 206 19.32 -8.41 -33.49
CA LEU A 206 18.00 -7.79 -33.51
C LEU A 206 17.47 -7.53 -34.91
N SER A 207 18.33 -7.45 -35.94
CA SER A 207 17.90 -7.27 -37.33
C SER A 207 17.33 -8.55 -37.95
N GLU A 208 17.69 -9.72 -37.40
CA GLU A 208 17.20 -11.04 -37.84
C GLU A 208 15.92 -11.47 -37.13
N MET A 209 15.50 -10.74 -36.09
CA MET A 209 14.32 -11.05 -35.29
C MET A 209 13.08 -10.33 -35.85
N PRO A 210 11.89 -10.95 -35.82
CA PRO A 210 10.65 -10.37 -36.31
C PRO A 210 10.37 -8.97 -35.70
N THR A 211 9.69 -8.12 -36.47
CA THR A 211 9.35 -6.75 -36.07
C THR A 211 8.06 -6.67 -35.26
N ASP A 212 7.84 -5.55 -34.57
CA ASP A 212 6.71 -5.30 -33.66
C ASP A 212 5.33 -5.68 -34.27
N ALA A 213 5.16 -5.59 -35.60
CA ALA A 213 3.93 -5.97 -36.33
C ALA A 213 3.65 -7.49 -36.39
N GLU A 214 4.67 -8.35 -36.31
CA GLU A 214 4.53 -9.81 -36.22
C GLU A 214 4.41 -10.26 -34.75
N GLU A 215 4.92 -9.46 -33.81
CA GLU A 215 4.75 -9.64 -32.37
C GLU A 215 3.37 -9.15 -31.87
N GLU A 216 2.69 -8.24 -32.58
CA GLU A 216 1.27 -7.88 -32.36
C GLU A 216 0.33 -9.09 -32.48
N ALA A 217 0.64 -10.06 -33.36
CA ALA A 217 -0.07 -11.34 -33.40
C ALA A 217 0.20 -12.22 -32.16
N THR A 218 1.29 -11.95 -31.43
CA THR A 218 1.64 -12.61 -30.15
C THR A 218 1.05 -11.87 -28.95
N LEU A 219 0.74 -10.57 -29.06
CA LEU A 219 -0.07 -9.79 -28.11
C LEU A 219 -1.50 -10.32 -27.96
N ALA A 220 -2.02 -11.04 -28.96
CA ALA A 220 -3.25 -11.84 -28.80
C ALA A 220 -3.13 -12.91 -27.69
N ARG A 221 -1.90 -13.31 -27.29
CA ARG A 221 -1.65 -14.19 -26.14
C ARG A 221 -1.54 -13.45 -24.80
N HIS A 222 -1.28 -12.13 -24.78
CA HIS A 222 -1.36 -11.30 -23.55
C HIS A 222 -2.81 -11.09 -23.09
N GLY A 223 -3.79 -11.26 -23.99
CA GLY A 223 -5.19 -11.38 -23.61
C GLY A 223 -5.47 -12.58 -22.68
N ALA A 224 -4.66 -13.64 -22.76
CA ALA A 224 -4.77 -14.79 -21.86
C ALA A 224 -4.33 -14.46 -20.42
N THR A 225 -3.23 -13.72 -20.24
CA THR A 225 -2.71 -13.37 -18.90
C THR A 225 -3.57 -12.34 -18.16
N LEU A 226 -4.23 -11.42 -18.87
CA LEU A 226 -5.16 -10.47 -18.25
C LEU A 226 -6.50 -11.12 -17.90
N ALA A 227 -6.92 -12.11 -18.70
CA ALA A 227 -8.08 -12.94 -18.38
C ALA A 227 -7.82 -13.82 -17.15
N ASP A 228 -6.63 -14.40 -17.03
CA ASP A 228 -6.22 -15.15 -15.84
C ASP A 228 -6.20 -14.24 -14.60
N ALA A 229 -5.57 -13.06 -14.68
CA ALA A 229 -5.57 -12.08 -13.59
C ALA A 229 -6.98 -11.59 -13.21
N LEU A 230 -7.87 -11.44 -14.20
CA LEU A 230 -9.28 -11.10 -13.94
C LEU A 230 -9.98 -12.25 -13.21
N ASN A 231 -9.78 -13.49 -13.63
CA ASN A 231 -10.35 -14.65 -12.96
C ASN A 231 -9.87 -14.76 -11.51
N ASP A 232 -8.57 -14.54 -11.25
CA ASP A 232 -8.00 -14.55 -9.90
C ASP A 232 -8.61 -13.45 -9.03
N ALA A 233 -8.73 -12.22 -9.55
CA ALA A 233 -9.35 -11.11 -8.84
C ALA A 233 -10.84 -11.37 -8.55
N MET A 234 -11.57 -11.96 -9.51
CA MET A 234 -12.98 -12.34 -9.33
C MET A 234 -13.15 -13.45 -8.30
N ALA A 235 -12.25 -14.44 -8.28
CA ALA A 235 -12.25 -15.50 -7.27
C ALA A 235 -12.00 -14.93 -5.87
N ALA A 236 -10.98 -14.09 -5.70
CA ALA A 236 -10.68 -13.45 -4.43
C ALA A 236 -11.82 -12.53 -3.94
N ALA A 237 -12.51 -11.83 -4.86
CA ALA A 237 -13.69 -11.06 -4.53
C ALA A 237 -14.84 -11.93 -4.02
N ARG A 238 -15.10 -13.07 -4.66
CA ARG A 238 -16.11 -14.03 -4.21
C ARG A 238 -15.80 -14.57 -2.84
N ASP A 239 -14.57 -15.03 -2.62
CA ASP A 239 -14.14 -15.57 -1.33
C ASP A 239 -14.33 -14.54 -0.19
N TYR A 240 -14.08 -13.25 -0.46
CA TYR A 240 -14.33 -12.17 0.50
C TYR A 240 -15.82 -12.04 0.84
N TYR A 241 -16.71 -11.96 -0.16
CA TYR A 241 -18.15 -11.81 0.08
C TYR A 241 -18.80 -13.08 0.66
N ASP A 242 -18.31 -14.27 0.31
CA ASP A 242 -18.78 -15.54 0.87
C ASP A 242 -18.40 -15.68 2.35
N ALA A 243 -17.22 -15.18 2.74
CA ALA A 243 -16.81 -15.10 4.15
C ALA A 243 -17.54 -13.99 4.92
N LEU A 244 -18.13 -13.02 4.23
CA LEU A 244 -18.75 -11.86 4.84
C LEU A 244 -20.15 -12.18 5.36
N GLY A 245 -20.33 -12.11 6.68
CA GLY A 245 -21.63 -12.31 7.33
C GLY A 245 -22.56 -11.08 7.31
N LEU A 246 -22.21 -10.02 6.59
CA LEU A 246 -22.88 -8.71 6.62
C LEU A 246 -23.18 -8.19 5.21
N HIS A 247 -24.25 -7.40 5.08
CA HIS A 247 -24.60 -6.74 3.83
C HIS A 247 -23.92 -5.38 3.71
N LEU A 248 -23.00 -5.23 2.74
CA LEU A 248 -22.35 -3.95 2.43
C LEU A 248 -23.10 -3.17 1.34
N PRO A 249 -23.06 -1.82 1.37
CA PRO A 249 -23.60 -0.97 0.31
C PRO A 249 -22.98 -1.23 -1.07
N LEU A 250 -21.67 -1.49 -1.09
CA LEU A 250 -20.96 -1.93 -2.29
C LEU A 250 -21.17 -3.44 -2.43
N THR A 251 -21.84 -3.88 -3.50
CA THR A 251 -22.20 -5.29 -3.66
C THR A 251 -21.14 -6.06 -4.45
N GLN A 252 -21.11 -7.39 -4.30
CA GLN A 252 -20.26 -8.25 -5.13
C GLN A 252 -20.42 -7.99 -6.62
N SER A 253 -21.67 -7.82 -7.10
CA SER A 253 -21.93 -7.52 -8.51
C SER A 253 -21.32 -6.19 -8.96
N ASP A 254 -21.24 -5.20 -8.08
CA ASP A 254 -20.61 -3.91 -8.41
C ASP A 254 -19.09 -4.06 -8.50
N VAL A 255 -18.49 -4.85 -7.61
CA VAL A 255 -17.06 -5.16 -7.63
C VAL A 255 -16.67 -5.94 -8.88
N GLU A 256 -17.41 -7.01 -9.22
CA GLU A 256 -17.14 -7.82 -10.41
C GLU A 256 -17.25 -6.99 -11.70
N ASP A 257 -18.26 -6.12 -11.82
CA ASP A 257 -18.39 -5.19 -12.96
C ASP A 257 -17.21 -4.21 -13.01
N PHE A 258 -16.79 -3.66 -11.87
CA PHE A 258 -15.65 -2.77 -11.81
C PHE A 258 -14.34 -3.44 -12.23
N LEU A 259 -14.07 -4.67 -11.75
CA LEU A 259 -12.89 -5.43 -12.13
C LEU A 259 -12.87 -5.72 -13.64
N CYS A 260 -14.02 -6.06 -14.22
CA CYS A 260 -14.16 -6.22 -15.67
C CYS A 260 -13.85 -4.92 -16.41
N HIS A 261 -14.36 -3.78 -15.94
CA HIS A 261 -14.12 -2.46 -16.53
C HIS A 261 -12.64 -2.04 -16.48
N VAL A 262 -11.98 -2.29 -15.36
CA VAL A 262 -10.54 -2.02 -15.18
C VAL A 262 -9.71 -2.90 -16.12
N SER A 263 -10.03 -4.20 -16.20
CA SER A 263 -9.37 -5.15 -17.11
C SER A 263 -9.55 -4.77 -18.58
N GLN A 264 -10.75 -4.38 -19.01
CA GLN A 264 -11.01 -3.91 -20.38
C GLN A 264 -10.20 -2.68 -20.79
N ARG A 265 -9.77 -1.87 -19.80
CA ARG A 265 -8.91 -0.69 -20.02
C ARG A 265 -7.41 -1.00 -19.93
N GLY A 266 -7.05 -2.27 -19.77
CA GLY A 266 -5.67 -2.76 -19.72
C GLY A 266 -4.96 -2.52 -18.39
N PHE A 267 -5.72 -2.23 -17.33
CA PHE A 267 -5.19 -2.16 -15.96
C PHE A 267 -5.21 -3.54 -15.30
N ASP A 268 -4.37 -3.71 -14.28
CA ASP A 268 -4.27 -4.96 -13.52
C ASP A 268 -5.47 -5.13 -12.56
N PRO A 269 -6.37 -6.12 -12.79
CA PRO A 269 -7.54 -6.34 -11.94
C PRO A 269 -7.18 -6.84 -10.54
N VAL A 270 -6.04 -7.52 -10.35
CA VAL A 270 -5.61 -8.00 -9.02
C VAL A 270 -5.23 -6.81 -8.13
N MET A 271 -4.49 -5.86 -8.68
CA MET A 271 -4.13 -4.64 -7.95
C MET A 271 -5.34 -3.76 -7.64
N ALA A 272 -6.33 -3.72 -8.55
CA ALA A 272 -7.58 -3.03 -8.31
C ALA A 272 -8.40 -3.70 -7.20
N TRP A 273 -8.46 -5.04 -7.19
CA TRP A 273 -9.10 -5.80 -6.11
C TRP A 273 -8.44 -5.54 -4.75
N LEU A 274 -7.12 -5.57 -4.65
CA LEU A 274 -6.42 -5.28 -3.39
C LEU A 274 -6.78 -3.89 -2.82
N GLY A 275 -6.84 -2.88 -3.69
CA GLY A 275 -7.29 -1.55 -3.27
C GLY A 275 -8.77 -1.51 -2.87
N LEU A 276 -9.64 -2.25 -3.58
CA LEU A 276 -11.05 -2.35 -3.25
C LEU A 276 -11.31 -3.09 -1.93
N ALA A 277 -10.55 -4.12 -1.63
CA ALA A 277 -10.65 -4.84 -0.35
C ALA A 277 -10.46 -3.87 0.82
N ILE A 278 -9.50 -2.94 0.73
CA ILE A 278 -9.27 -1.91 1.75
C ILE A 278 -10.47 -0.97 1.86
N VAL A 279 -11.06 -0.57 0.73
CA VAL A 279 -12.27 0.27 0.71
C VAL A 279 -13.44 -0.47 1.37
N LEU A 280 -13.59 -1.78 1.12
CA LEU A 280 -14.65 -2.60 1.71
C LEU A 280 -14.50 -2.70 3.23
N VAL A 281 -13.30 -2.99 3.74
CA VAL A 281 -13.03 -3.02 5.19
C VAL A 281 -13.26 -1.64 5.82
N PHE A 282 -12.91 -0.56 5.12
CA PHE A 282 -13.21 0.79 5.57
C PHE A 282 -14.72 1.04 5.69
N ILE A 283 -15.49 0.68 4.65
CA ILE A 283 -16.95 0.81 4.66
C ILE A 283 -17.55 -0.04 5.77
N GLU A 284 -17.09 -1.28 5.94
CA GLU A 284 -17.50 -2.19 7.02
C GLU A 284 -17.31 -1.55 8.40
N THR A 285 -16.13 -0.95 8.63
CA THR A 285 -15.81 -0.25 9.89
C THR A 285 -16.69 0.98 10.12
N HIS A 286 -17.16 1.62 9.04
CA HIS A 286 -17.97 2.84 9.08
C HIS A 286 -19.43 2.60 8.67
N LEU A 287 -19.97 1.39 8.79
CA LEU A 287 -21.37 1.07 8.40
C LEU A 287 -22.42 1.90 9.14
N HIS A 288 -22.07 2.46 10.29
CA HIS A 288 -22.93 3.34 11.05
C HIS A 288 -23.11 4.72 10.38
N GLU A 289 -22.13 5.18 9.60
CA GLU A 289 -22.17 6.42 8.80
C GLU A 289 -22.51 6.13 7.33
N ILE A 290 -21.95 5.07 6.75
CA ILE A 290 -22.05 4.75 5.32
C ILE A 290 -23.05 3.60 5.11
N GLN A 291 -24.34 3.93 5.14
CA GLN A 291 -25.43 2.95 4.96
C GLN A 291 -25.77 2.73 3.47
N SER A 292 -25.42 3.69 2.64
CA SER A 292 -25.55 3.68 1.20
C SER A 292 -24.28 4.22 0.54
N LEU A 293 -24.11 3.96 -0.77
CA LEU A 293 -23.00 4.51 -1.53
C LEU A 293 -23.10 6.04 -1.69
N ASP A 294 -24.27 6.63 -1.42
CA ASP A 294 -24.48 8.08 -1.46
C ASP A 294 -24.10 8.79 -0.14
N ASP A 295 -23.82 8.05 0.92
CA ASP A 295 -23.43 8.59 2.23
C ASP A 295 -21.91 8.85 2.34
N LEU A 296 -21.14 8.57 1.29
CA LEU A 296 -19.68 8.76 1.31
C LEU A 296 -19.30 10.26 1.21
N CYS A 297 -19.08 10.87 2.37
CA CYS A 297 -18.54 12.22 2.50
C CYS A 297 -17.04 12.39 2.13
N ASP A 298 -16.62 13.64 1.95
CA ASP A 298 -15.25 14.00 1.55
C ASP A 298 -14.18 13.68 2.62
N TYR A 299 -14.52 13.80 3.90
CA TYR A 299 -13.65 13.44 5.01
C TYR A 299 -13.45 11.92 5.12
N HIS A 300 -14.44 11.09 4.74
CA HIS A 300 -14.28 9.63 4.72
C HIS A 300 -13.14 9.21 3.79
N ILE A 301 -13.06 9.81 2.60
CA ILE A 301 -11.98 9.53 1.63
C ILE A 301 -10.63 9.97 2.20
N SER A 302 -10.62 11.08 2.96
CA SER A 302 -9.42 11.57 3.64
C SER A 302 -8.97 10.61 4.74
N GLU A 303 -9.88 10.11 5.58
CA GLU A 303 -9.61 9.16 6.66
C GLU A 303 -9.16 7.80 6.11
N LEU A 304 -9.85 7.28 5.10
CA LEU A 304 -9.42 6.11 4.33
C LEU A 304 -7.96 6.24 3.90
N ALA A 305 -7.59 7.35 3.26
CA ALA A 305 -6.23 7.57 2.77
C ALA A 305 -5.21 8.01 3.84
N SER A 306 -5.63 8.18 5.10
CA SER A 306 -4.79 8.63 6.22
C SER A 306 -4.91 7.73 7.44
N SER A 307 -5.65 8.17 8.45
CA SER A 307 -5.75 7.54 9.77
C SER A 307 -6.15 6.08 9.70
N PHE A 308 -7.12 5.72 8.86
CA PHE A 308 -7.59 4.34 8.77
C PHE A 308 -6.47 3.40 8.31
N ILE A 309 -5.83 3.73 7.19
CA ILE A 309 -4.72 2.91 6.68
C ILE A 309 -3.55 2.84 7.66
N ASP A 310 -3.24 3.96 8.32
CA ASP A 310 -2.16 4.02 9.30
C ASP A 310 -2.44 3.20 10.56
N MET A 311 -3.71 2.99 10.93
CA MET A 311 -4.11 2.19 12.09
C MET A 311 -4.34 0.72 11.75
N SER A 312 -4.98 0.44 10.62
CA SER A 312 -5.42 -0.91 10.24
C SER A 312 -4.33 -1.75 9.58
N TYR A 313 -3.25 -1.13 9.09
CA TYR A 313 -2.18 -1.83 8.40
C TYR A 313 -0.82 -1.48 9.04
N MET A 314 -0.06 -2.51 9.42
CA MET A 314 1.28 -2.36 10.01
C MET A 314 2.28 -1.71 9.04
N HIS A 315 2.00 -1.71 7.73
CA HIS A 315 2.81 -1.04 6.72
C HIS A 315 2.65 0.48 6.75
N ARG A 316 3.76 1.20 6.62
CA ARG A 316 3.72 2.64 6.34
C ARG A 316 3.51 2.92 4.85
N TRP A 317 2.26 3.14 4.47
CA TRP A 317 1.87 3.49 3.10
C TRP A 317 2.56 4.75 2.57
N ARG A 318 3.23 4.61 1.42
CA ARG A 318 3.88 5.68 0.67
C ARG A 318 2.82 6.66 0.13
N LEU A 319 3.24 7.89 -0.12
CA LEU A 319 2.35 8.92 -0.67
C LEU A 319 1.72 8.51 -2.01
N ASP A 320 2.47 7.82 -2.87
CA ASP A 320 1.96 7.42 -4.19
C ASP A 320 0.95 6.26 -4.10
N GLU A 321 1.07 5.37 -3.11
CA GLU A 321 0.09 4.30 -2.85
C GLU A 321 -1.23 4.90 -2.36
N ARG A 322 -1.17 5.86 -1.44
CA ARG A 322 -2.36 6.61 -0.99
C ARG A 322 -3.02 7.36 -2.14
N ARG A 323 -2.23 7.97 -3.03
CA ARG A 323 -2.75 8.63 -4.23
C ARG A 323 -3.42 7.64 -5.17
N ASN A 324 -2.85 6.44 -5.36
CA ASN A 324 -3.45 5.40 -6.18
C ASN A 324 -4.78 4.93 -5.60
N LEU A 325 -4.88 4.78 -4.27
CA LEU A 325 -6.16 4.46 -3.63
C LEU A 325 -7.19 5.57 -3.80
N ILE A 326 -6.82 6.84 -3.65
CA ILE A 326 -7.73 7.98 -3.91
C ILE A 326 -8.20 7.99 -5.37
N HIS A 327 -7.30 7.68 -6.32
CA HIS A 327 -7.67 7.54 -7.72
C HIS A 327 -8.61 6.35 -7.96
N LEU A 328 -8.37 5.21 -7.30
CA LEU A 328 -9.23 4.04 -7.38
C LEU A 328 -10.66 4.38 -6.94
N VAL A 329 -10.82 5.04 -5.79
CA VAL A 329 -12.14 5.50 -5.28
C VAL A 329 -12.82 6.42 -6.30
N CYS A 330 -12.09 7.37 -6.88
CA CYS A 330 -12.65 8.26 -7.91
C CYS A 330 -13.14 7.48 -9.14
N VAL A 331 -12.36 6.51 -9.63
CA VAL A 331 -12.73 5.71 -10.81
C VAL A 331 -13.88 4.75 -10.49
N LEU A 332 -13.93 4.21 -9.27
CA LEU A 332 -15.05 3.40 -8.79
C LEU A 332 -16.35 4.19 -8.80
N TYR A 333 -16.36 5.41 -8.23
CA TYR A 333 -17.57 6.23 -8.17
C TYR A 333 -18.02 6.74 -9.56
N ASP A 334 -17.07 7.00 -10.47
CA ASP A 334 -17.40 7.25 -11.87
C ASP A 334 -18.14 6.05 -12.49
N ARG A 335 -17.67 4.83 -12.22
CA ARG A 335 -18.29 3.60 -12.73
C ARG A 335 -19.65 3.32 -12.09
N LEU A 336 -19.79 3.50 -10.79
CA LEU A 336 -21.05 3.36 -10.06
C LEU A 336 -22.10 4.34 -10.60
N TYR A 337 -21.70 5.57 -10.92
CA TYR A 337 -22.58 6.56 -11.53
C TYR A 337 -23.06 6.12 -12.93
N GLU A 338 -22.14 5.62 -13.79
CA GLU A 338 -22.50 5.08 -15.11
C GLU A 338 -23.54 3.94 -15.02
N ARG A 339 -23.52 3.19 -13.91
CA ARG A 339 -24.46 2.09 -13.61
C ARG A 339 -25.74 2.54 -12.90
N GLY A 340 -25.88 3.83 -12.58
CA GLY A 340 -27.02 4.37 -11.82
C GLY A 340 -27.06 3.90 -10.36
N ARG A 341 -25.91 3.54 -9.78
CA ARG A 341 -25.78 3.08 -8.39
C ARG A 341 -25.55 4.20 -7.38
N VAL A 342 -25.13 5.38 -7.85
CA VAL A 342 -24.95 6.59 -7.05
C VAL A 342 -25.52 7.79 -7.77
N LEU A 343 -25.91 8.81 -7.01
CA LEU A 343 -26.37 10.09 -7.54
C LEU A 343 -25.24 10.85 -8.24
N ARG A 344 -25.61 11.79 -9.10
CA ARG A 344 -24.63 12.63 -9.81
C ARG A 344 -23.88 13.52 -8.84
N GLU A 345 -24.61 14.07 -7.88
CA GLU A 345 -24.14 14.94 -6.82
C GLU A 345 -23.04 14.24 -6.02
N THR A 346 -23.30 13.01 -5.55
CA THR A 346 -22.33 12.14 -4.88
C THR A 346 -21.07 11.93 -5.71
N ARG A 347 -21.21 11.56 -6.99
CA ARG A 347 -20.05 11.36 -7.88
C ARG A 347 -19.23 12.64 -8.03
N ASP A 348 -19.89 13.79 -8.17
CA ASP A 348 -19.22 15.09 -8.35
C ASP A 348 -18.52 15.53 -7.04
N GLU A 349 -19.11 15.25 -5.88
CA GLU A 349 -18.52 15.48 -4.56
C GLU A 349 -17.30 14.60 -4.31
N VAL A 350 -17.39 13.29 -4.55
CA VAL A 350 -16.27 12.35 -4.45
C VAL A 350 -15.12 12.79 -5.36
N ARG A 351 -15.41 13.15 -6.61
CA ARG A 351 -14.38 13.64 -7.55
C ARG A 351 -13.72 14.93 -7.04
N SER A 352 -14.51 15.87 -6.52
CA SER A 352 -14.02 17.13 -5.94
C SER A 352 -13.11 16.87 -4.73
N ALA A 353 -13.53 15.97 -3.84
CA ALA A 353 -12.76 15.55 -2.67
C ALA A 353 -11.44 14.90 -3.06
N CYS A 354 -11.44 13.94 -3.99
CA CYS A 354 -10.24 13.32 -4.53
C CYS A 354 -9.29 14.38 -5.12
N ALA A 355 -9.79 15.30 -5.95
CA ALA A 355 -8.97 16.37 -6.53
C ALA A 355 -8.36 17.29 -5.46
N ARG A 356 -9.13 17.65 -4.43
CA ARG A 356 -8.66 18.45 -3.28
C ARG A 356 -7.55 17.72 -2.53
N LEU A 357 -7.73 16.44 -2.18
CA LEU A 357 -6.72 15.62 -1.51
C LEU A 357 -5.41 15.53 -2.31
N LEU A 358 -5.52 15.33 -3.62
CA LEU A 358 -4.39 15.14 -4.54
C LEU A 358 -3.65 16.44 -4.93
N SER A 359 -4.24 17.61 -4.67
CA SER A 359 -3.64 18.92 -4.98
C SER A 359 -2.29 19.18 -4.30
N GLY A 360 -2.01 18.48 -3.19
CA GLY A 360 -0.78 18.62 -2.45
C GLY A 360 0.42 17.92 -3.11
N LYS A 361 1.50 18.66 -3.39
CA LYS A 361 2.68 18.13 -4.09
C LYS A 361 3.51 17.14 -3.26
N ARG A 362 3.70 17.43 -1.97
CA ARG A 362 4.59 16.68 -1.06
C ARG A 362 3.86 15.89 0.05
N LYS A 363 2.57 16.14 0.22
CA LYS A 363 1.67 15.48 1.18
C LYS A 363 0.24 15.58 0.67
N LEU A 364 -0.65 14.73 1.15
CA LEU A 364 -2.08 14.86 0.90
C LEU A 364 -2.61 16.13 1.58
N ASN A 365 -3.58 16.79 0.95
CA ASN A 365 -4.28 17.92 1.54
C ASN A 365 -5.52 17.42 2.29
N LEU A 366 -5.28 16.81 3.46
CA LEU A 366 -6.30 16.11 4.25
C LEU A 366 -7.52 17.00 4.52
N ILE A 367 -8.69 16.39 4.38
CA ILE A 367 -9.98 16.97 4.72
C ILE A 367 -10.30 16.46 6.13
N ARG A 368 -10.60 17.38 7.05
CA ARG A 368 -10.91 17.02 8.42
C ARG A 368 -12.39 16.68 8.53
N ARG A 369 -12.69 15.64 9.29
CA ARG A 369 -14.03 15.35 9.80
C ARG A 369 -14.59 16.60 10.50
N PRO A 370 -15.84 16.99 10.22
CA PRO A 370 -16.45 18.13 10.89
C PRO A 370 -16.59 17.84 12.40
N PRO A 371 -16.44 18.85 13.28
CA PRO A 371 -16.67 18.66 14.70
C PRO A 371 -18.09 18.15 14.98
N PRO A 372 -18.27 17.16 15.87
CA PRO A 372 -19.59 16.58 16.14
C PRO A 372 -20.51 17.60 16.83
N LEU A 373 -21.78 17.66 16.44
CA LEU A 373 -22.80 18.50 17.07
C LEU A 373 -23.40 17.86 18.33
N GLY A 374 -23.48 16.53 18.38
CA GLY A 374 -23.94 15.73 19.51
C GLY A 374 -24.71 14.46 19.12
N GLY A 375 -25.37 14.45 17.96
CA GLY A 375 -26.17 13.32 17.47
C GLY A 375 -25.36 12.22 16.79
N GLU A 376 -24.07 12.47 16.56
CA GLU A 376 -23.16 11.56 15.88
C GLU A 376 -23.02 10.25 16.66
N LEU A 377 -23.16 9.12 15.96
CA LEU A 377 -23.12 7.79 16.54
C LEU A 377 -21.67 7.36 16.75
N ILE A 378 -21.34 6.93 17.98
CA ILE A 378 -20.02 6.38 18.31
C ILE A 378 -20.04 4.87 18.20
N PHE A 379 -21.08 4.24 18.72
CA PHE A 379 -21.20 2.79 18.79
C PHE A 379 -22.65 2.36 18.95
N MET A 380 -22.98 1.19 18.39
CA MET A 380 -24.27 0.53 18.57
C MET A 380 -24.05 -0.90 19.05
N ARG A 381 -24.96 -1.37 19.90
CA ARG A 381 -25.05 -2.79 20.26
C ARG A 381 -26.47 -3.25 20.34
N VAL A 382 -26.66 -4.56 20.21
CA VAL A 382 -27.89 -5.21 20.63
C VAL A 382 -27.71 -5.63 22.08
N ASN A 383 -28.54 -5.09 22.98
CA ASN A 383 -28.50 -5.46 24.38
C ASN A 383 -28.82 -6.96 24.52
N PRO A 384 -27.92 -7.77 25.11
CA PRO A 384 -28.08 -9.23 25.15
C PRO A 384 -29.29 -9.68 26.00
N HIS A 385 -29.74 -8.84 26.94
CA HIS A 385 -30.87 -9.14 27.82
C HIS A 385 -32.22 -8.71 27.26
N THR A 386 -32.25 -7.61 26.49
CA THR A 386 -33.52 -7.05 25.98
C THR A 386 -33.73 -7.29 24.48
N GLY A 387 -32.67 -7.66 23.75
CA GLY A 387 -32.68 -7.79 22.30
C GLY A 387 -32.89 -6.47 21.55
N LYS A 388 -32.88 -5.33 22.25
CA LYS A 388 -33.05 -4.00 21.66
C LYS A 388 -31.71 -3.42 21.23
N GLU A 389 -31.73 -2.70 20.12
CA GLU A 389 -30.61 -1.88 19.68
C GLU A 389 -30.47 -0.67 20.61
N GLU A 390 -29.27 -0.49 21.15
CA GLU A 390 -28.85 0.65 21.95
C GLU A 390 -27.85 1.47 21.13
N ARG A 391 -28.03 2.78 21.10
CA ARG A 391 -27.27 3.71 20.26
C ARG A 391 -26.61 4.75 21.13
N TYR A 392 -25.28 4.79 21.11
CA TYR A 392 -24.50 5.71 21.94
C TYR A 392 -23.88 6.79 21.06
N THR A 393 -24.22 8.03 21.35
CA THR A 393 -23.82 9.20 20.56
C THR A 393 -22.78 10.07 21.25
N PHE A 394 -22.26 11.07 20.54
CA PHE A 394 -21.37 12.08 21.12
C PHE A 394 -21.95 12.81 22.33
N ASN A 395 -23.26 13.02 22.39
CA ASN A 395 -23.92 13.57 23.59
C ASN A 395 -23.75 12.65 24.81
N HIS A 396 -23.84 11.33 24.62
CA HIS A 396 -23.63 10.35 25.70
C HIS A 396 -22.19 10.44 26.22
N GLN A 397 -21.24 10.44 25.30
CA GLN A 397 -19.81 10.54 25.63
C GLN A 397 -19.49 11.84 26.37
N ARG A 398 -19.98 12.99 25.90
CA ARG A 398 -19.78 14.29 26.58
C ARG A 398 -20.34 14.30 27.99
N LEU A 399 -21.53 13.72 28.19
CA LEU A 399 -22.13 13.63 29.53
C LEU A 399 -21.29 12.74 30.46
N LEU A 400 -20.74 11.62 29.97
CA LEU A 400 -19.80 10.80 30.72
C LEU A 400 -18.50 11.55 31.07
N MET A 401 -17.94 12.31 30.12
CA MET A 401 -16.75 13.13 30.37
C MET A 401 -17.01 14.17 31.46
N VAL A 402 -18.18 14.82 31.45
CA VAL A 402 -18.58 15.80 32.47
C VAL A 402 -18.76 15.13 33.83
N TRP A 403 -19.42 13.97 33.87
CA TRP A 403 -19.60 13.18 35.08
C TRP A 403 -18.26 12.81 35.73
N ALA A 404 -17.31 12.32 34.94
CA ALA A 404 -15.99 11.95 35.41
C ALA A 404 -15.12 13.17 35.77
N GLY A 405 -15.16 14.24 34.97
CA GLY A 405 -14.22 15.37 35.07
C GLY A 405 -14.68 16.56 35.92
N ALA A 406 -15.98 16.83 36.04
CA ALA A 406 -16.50 17.98 36.79
C ALA A 406 -17.30 17.59 38.05
N PHE A 407 -17.73 16.33 38.14
CA PHE A 407 -18.59 15.85 39.22
C PHE A 407 -17.99 14.65 39.99
N ASP A 408 -16.71 14.33 39.79
CA ASP A 408 -15.99 13.26 40.50
C ASP A 408 -16.79 11.94 40.55
N HIS A 409 -17.42 11.59 39.44
CA HIS A 409 -18.22 10.37 39.29
C HIS A 409 -19.53 10.35 40.13
N ASP A 410 -20.05 11.52 40.54
CA ASP A 410 -21.33 11.66 41.24
C ASP A 410 -22.50 12.03 40.31
N TRP A 411 -23.30 11.03 39.93
CA TRP A 411 -24.51 11.22 39.12
C TRP A 411 -25.57 12.08 39.80
N ARG A 412 -25.72 12.01 41.13
CA ARG A 412 -26.75 12.76 41.84
C ARG A 412 -26.44 14.24 41.83
N ALA A 413 -25.17 14.60 42.04
CA ALA A 413 -24.71 15.97 41.93
C ALA A 413 -24.95 16.52 40.51
N MET A 414 -24.54 15.78 39.48
CA MET A 414 -24.73 16.19 38.08
C MET A 414 -26.22 16.39 37.72
N LEU A 415 -27.09 15.43 38.09
CA LEU A 415 -28.53 15.51 37.85
C LEU A 415 -29.19 16.72 38.51
N SER A 416 -28.69 17.15 39.67
CA SER A 416 -29.20 18.34 40.37
C SER A 416 -28.87 19.64 39.63
N VAL A 417 -27.73 19.68 38.93
CA VAL A 417 -27.28 20.84 38.16
C VAL A 417 -28.01 20.93 36.81
N CYS A 418 -28.48 19.81 36.25
CA CYS A 418 -29.19 19.79 34.97
C CYS A 418 -30.35 20.78 34.89
N ASP A 419 -31.06 21.03 35.99
CA ASP A 419 -32.21 21.94 36.00
C ASP A 419 -31.80 23.43 35.76
N THR A 420 -30.51 23.74 35.80
CA THR A 420 -29.94 25.09 35.65
C THR A 420 -29.22 25.34 34.34
N VAL A 421 -28.99 24.29 33.53
CA VAL A 421 -28.20 24.37 32.29
C VAL A 421 -29.09 24.29 31.04
N PRO A 422 -28.60 24.76 29.88
CA PRO A 422 -29.35 24.66 28.63
C PRO A 422 -29.65 23.20 28.27
N SER A 423 -30.87 22.94 27.79
CA SER A 423 -31.35 21.58 27.46
C SER A 423 -31.31 20.60 28.64
N GLY A 424 -31.42 21.12 29.86
CA GLY A 424 -31.35 20.37 31.10
C GLY A 424 -32.22 19.12 31.15
N ALA A 425 -33.48 19.22 30.73
CA ALA A 425 -34.40 18.08 30.70
C ALA A 425 -33.94 16.95 29.76
N GLN A 426 -33.40 17.29 28.59
CA GLN A 426 -32.88 16.31 27.62
C GLN A 426 -31.58 15.69 28.12
N LYS A 427 -30.66 16.50 28.66
CA LYS A 427 -29.43 16.02 29.30
C LYS A 427 -29.75 15.07 30.46
N LYS A 428 -30.77 15.38 31.27
CA LYS A 428 -31.25 14.54 32.37
C LYS A 428 -31.78 13.19 31.90
N ALA A 429 -32.52 13.16 30.79
CA ALA A 429 -33.00 11.92 30.18
C ALA A 429 -31.82 11.02 29.75
N LEU A 430 -30.85 11.57 29.03
CA LEU A 430 -29.64 10.82 28.62
C LEU A 430 -28.79 10.37 29.81
N ILE A 431 -28.65 11.19 30.86
CA ILE A 431 -27.95 10.77 32.08
C ILE A 431 -28.63 9.57 32.73
N HIS A 432 -29.97 9.55 32.77
CA HIS A 432 -30.68 8.38 33.30
C HIS A 432 -30.39 7.11 32.49
N GLU A 433 -30.29 7.21 31.16
CA GLU A 433 -29.86 6.09 30.32
C GLU A 433 -28.43 5.66 30.67
N LEU A 434 -27.50 6.61 30.82
CA LEU A 434 -26.11 6.35 31.20
C LEU A 434 -25.97 5.71 32.59
N THR A 435 -26.81 6.09 33.57
CA THR A 435 -26.75 5.51 34.92
C THR A 435 -27.12 4.03 34.97
N ALA A 436 -27.79 3.52 33.94
CA ALA A 436 -28.18 2.13 33.83
C ALA A 436 -27.16 1.27 33.05
N LEU A 437 -26.06 1.87 32.57
CA LEU A 437 -25.06 1.18 31.77
C LEU A 437 -24.10 0.32 32.59
N GLU A 438 -23.61 -0.73 31.93
CA GLU A 438 -22.50 -1.53 32.43
C GLU A 438 -21.22 -0.69 32.44
N PRO A 439 -20.37 -0.80 33.48
CA PRO A 439 -19.13 -0.02 33.60
C PRO A 439 -18.23 -0.10 32.35
N ASP A 440 -18.11 -1.28 31.75
CA ASP A 440 -17.26 -1.51 30.57
C ASP A 440 -17.65 -0.63 29.36
N ILE A 441 -18.94 -0.28 29.23
CA ILE A 441 -19.42 0.61 28.15
C ILE A 441 -19.02 2.05 28.44
N CYS A 442 -19.12 2.47 29.70
CA CYS A 442 -18.69 3.80 30.12
C CYS A 442 -17.19 3.97 29.87
N ASP A 443 -16.40 2.95 30.22
CA ASP A 443 -14.96 2.92 29.98
C ASP A 443 -14.64 2.95 28.48
N LEU A 444 -15.37 2.19 27.67
CA LEU A 444 -15.22 2.21 26.21
C LEU A 444 -15.48 3.61 25.63
N LEU A 445 -16.57 4.27 26.04
CA LEU A 445 -16.92 5.60 25.57
C LEU A 445 -15.89 6.65 26.02
N LEU A 446 -15.29 6.50 27.21
CA LEU A 446 -14.26 7.42 27.69
C LEU A 446 -12.86 7.13 27.11
N SER A 447 -12.59 5.89 26.67
CA SER A 447 -11.25 5.45 26.22
C SER A 447 -10.66 6.26 25.06
N GLN A 448 -11.50 6.91 24.26
CA GLN A 448 -11.10 7.70 23.09
C GLN A 448 -10.98 9.21 23.38
N ALA A 449 -11.26 9.65 24.62
CA ALA A 449 -11.26 11.05 25.01
C ALA A 449 -9.88 11.52 25.48
N ASP A 450 -9.43 12.69 25.03
CA ASP A 450 -8.26 13.36 25.59
C ASP A 450 -8.61 14.48 26.58
N GLU A 451 -7.62 15.06 27.26
CA GLU A 451 -7.81 16.12 28.25
C GLU A 451 -8.53 17.36 27.66
N GLU A 452 -8.33 17.66 26.38
CA GLU A 452 -9.01 18.78 25.71
C GLU A 452 -10.49 18.46 25.48
N ASP A 453 -10.83 17.21 25.17
CA ASP A 453 -12.21 16.75 25.02
C ASP A 453 -12.99 16.88 26.33
N PHE A 454 -12.39 16.51 27.47
CA PHE A 454 -13.00 16.70 28.79
C PHE A 454 -13.34 18.17 29.05
N TYR A 455 -12.37 19.07 28.82
CA TYR A 455 -12.60 20.49 28.99
C TYR A 455 -13.74 21.03 28.10
N ARG A 456 -13.76 20.61 26.83
CA ARG A 456 -14.81 21.00 25.87
C ARG A 456 -16.18 20.45 26.26
N ALA A 457 -16.25 19.22 26.76
CA ALA A 457 -17.50 18.62 27.22
C ALA A 457 -18.07 19.37 28.43
N ILE A 458 -17.21 19.82 29.36
CA ILE A 458 -17.61 20.63 30.50
C ILE A 458 -18.19 21.97 30.06
N LEU A 459 -17.52 22.69 29.14
CA LEU A 459 -18.06 23.94 28.59
C LEU A 459 -19.40 23.70 27.88
N TRP A 460 -19.48 22.68 27.03
CA TRP A 460 -20.72 22.30 26.34
C TRP A 460 -21.87 22.01 27.31
N PHE A 461 -21.59 21.38 28.46
CA PHE A 461 -22.62 21.07 29.44
C PHE A 461 -23.26 22.32 30.03
N TYR A 462 -22.48 23.35 30.33
CA TYR A 462 -22.97 24.58 30.95
C TYR A 462 -23.47 25.63 29.95
N GLU A 463 -22.87 25.71 28.77
CA GLU A 463 -23.07 26.83 27.85
C GLU A 463 -23.94 26.47 26.64
N ASP A 464 -23.91 25.21 26.19
CA ASP A 464 -24.50 24.81 24.92
C ASP A 464 -25.81 24.02 25.06
N ARG A 465 -26.66 24.17 24.05
CA ARG A 465 -27.86 23.34 23.90
C ARG A 465 -27.48 21.96 23.38
N LEU A 466 -28.22 20.96 23.83
CA LEU A 466 -28.10 19.61 23.31
C LEU A 466 -28.71 19.57 21.90
N LEU A 467 -27.91 19.13 20.93
CA LEU A 467 -28.34 18.90 19.56
C LEU A 467 -28.37 17.40 19.30
N GLU A 468 -29.49 16.90 18.76
CA GLU A 468 -29.67 15.50 18.37
C GLU A 468 -29.31 15.27 16.89
N LEU A 469 -28.93 16.33 16.17
CA LEU A 469 -28.51 16.26 14.78
C LEU A 469 -27.09 15.70 14.68
N SER A 470 -26.86 14.86 13.67
CA SER A 470 -25.53 14.46 13.20
C SER A 470 -25.12 15.35 12.03
N VAL A 471 -23.86 15.79 12.02
CA VAL A 471 -23.20 16.33 10.82
C VAL A 471 -22.23 15.34 10.19
N TRP A 472 -22.16 14.13 10.77
CA TRP A 472 -21.51 12.96 10.20
C TRP A 472 -22.53 12.17 9.40
#